data_AF-A0A2U3C7F4-F1
#
_entry.id   AF-A0A2U3C7F4-F1
#
_cell.length_a   1.000
_cell.length_b   1.000
_cell.length_c   1.000
_cell.angle_alpha   90.00
_cell.angle_beta   90.00
_cell.angle_gamma   90.00
#
_symmetry.space_group_name_H-M   'P 1'
#
loop_
_entity.id
_entity.type
_entity.pdbx_description
1 polymer ?
#
loop_
_entity_poly.entity_id
_entity_poly.type
_entity_poly.pdbx_seq_one_letter_code
_entity_poly.pdbx_strand_id
1 'polypeptide(L)'
;MDENRALHVVDALRERGLDAHVAREGVYRTGVRVVLHDGREAVWDTDDTASLEAQVMRDGMLVGFVPCVEGSGDFDLDQTVDAIARADYSRPVARERPTAPPPSAPLPREGGLFRRFLGGFRER
;
A
#
# COMPACT_ATOMS: atom_id res chain seq x y z
N MET A 1 8.55 -9.54 6.36
CA MET A 1 8.53 -11.02 6.19
C MET A 1 9.89 -11.54 5.71
N ASP A 2 10.27 -12.79 6.03
CA ASP A 2 11.46 -13.45 5.44
C ASP A 2 11.20 -13.94 3.99
N GLU A 3 12.25 -14.01 3.16
CA GLU A 3 12.15 -14.37 1.74
C GLU A 3 11.69 -15.81 1.49
N ASN A 4 12.17 -16.78 2.28
CA ASN A 4 11.75 -18.17 2.13
C ASN A 4 10.26 -18.34 2.48
N ARG A 5 9.83 -17.68 3.55
CA ARG A 5 8.41 -17.62 3.93
C ARG A 5 7.56 -16.95 2.84
N ALA A 6 8.00 -15.83 2.28
CA ALA A 6 7.28 -15.14 1.22
C ALA A 6 7.12 -16.00 -0.04
N LEU A 7 8.16 -16.76 -0.43
CA LEU A 7 8.09 -17.72 -1.53
C LEU A 7 7.01 -18.78 -1.30
N HIS A 8 7.01 -19.41 -0.12
CA HIS A 8 6.02 -20.43 0.21
C HIS A 8 4.59 -19.89 0.27
N VAL A 9 4.40 -18.68 0.78
CA VAL A 9 3.09 -18.02 0.77
C VAL A 9 2.63 -17.74 -0.66
N VAL A 10 3.52 -17.25 -1.53
CA VAL A 10 3.22 -16.99 -2.94
C VAL A 10 2.81 -18.28 -3.66
N ASP A 11 3.58 -19.35 -3.50
CA ASP A 11 3.27 -20.64 -4.13
C ASP A 11 1.88 -21.13 -3.70
N ALA A 12 1.60 -21.13 -2.39
CA ALA A 12 0.31 -21.56 -1.85
C ALA A 12 -0.87 -20.69 -2.30
N LEU A 13 -0.68 -19.37 -2.45
CA LEU A 13 -1.71 -18.46 -2.98
C LEU A 13 -1.98 -18.73 -4.47
N ARG A 14 -0.92 -18.99 -5.24
CA ARG A 14 -1.03 -19.30 -6.68
C ARG A 14 -1.72 -20.64 -6.92
N GLU A 15 -1.47 -21.64 -6.07
CA GLU A 15 -2.22 -22.91 -6.09
C GLU A 15 -3.72 -22.71 -5.84
N ARG A 16 -4.11 -21.67 -5.10
CA ARG A 16 -5.51 -21.26 -4.88
C ARG A 16 -6.08 -20.36 -5.98
N GLY A 17 -5.32 -20.07 -7.03
CA GLY A 17 -5.74 -19.24 -8.16
C GLY A 17 -5.61 -17.73 -7.95
N LEU A 18 -4.91 -17.28 -6.90
CA LEU A 18 -4.63 -15.86 -6.67
C LEU A 18 -3.35 -15.47 -7.41
N ASP A 19 -3.36 -14.31 -8.09
CA ASP A 19 -2.18 -13.84 -8.82
C ASP A 19 -1.18 -13.17 -7.86
N ALA A 20 -0.43 -14.03 -7.16
CA ALA A 20 0.55 -13.61 -6.17
C ALA A 20 1.98 -13.65 -6.73
N HIS A 21 2.82 -12.73 -6.24
CA HIS A 21 4.23 -12.60 -6.56
C HIS A 21 5.03 -12.20 -5.34
N VAL A 22 6.31 -12.56 -5.30
CA VAL A 22 7.22 -12.01 -4.29
C VAL A 22 7.43 -10.53 -4.56
N ALA A 23 7.19 -9.70 -3.53
CA ALA A 23 7.49 -8.27 -3.53
C ALA A 23 8.88 -8.05 -2.94
N ARG A 24 9.73 -7.26 -3.62
CA ARG A 24 11.03 -6.80 -3.11
C ARG A 24 11.03 -5.28 -3.12
N GLU A 25 10.52 -4.70 -2.04
CA GLU A 25 10.38 -3.24 -1.93
C GLU A 25 11.63 -2.63 -1.29
N GLY A 26 12.74 -2.63 -2.02
CA GLY A 26 14.03 -2.15 -1.54
C GLY A 26 14.99 -3.27 -1.11
N VAL A 27 16.12 -2.89 -0.50
CA VAL A 27 17.30 -3.77 -0.36
C VAL A 27 17.10 -4.90 0.67
N TYR A 28 16.23 -4.75 1.66
CA TYR A 28 16.06 -5.71 2.78
C TYR A 28 14.60 -6.00 3.14
N ARG A 29 13.68 -5.79 2.20
CA ARG A 29 12.25 -5.78 2.50
C ARG A 29 11.53 -6.68 1.51
N THR A 30 11.25 -7.89 1.98
CA THR A 30 10.57 -8.94 1.20
C THR A 30 9.15 -9.12 1.72
N GLY A 31 8.21 -9.19 0.79
CA GLY A 31 6.78 -9.34 1.06
C GLY A 31 6.05 -10.12 -0.04
N VAL A 32 4.73 -10.06 -0.02
CA VAL A 32 3.86 -10.75 -1.00
C VAL A 32 2.97 -9.73 -1.70
N ARG A 33 3.08 -9.62 -3.02
CA ARG A 33 2.19 -8.80 -3.84
C ARG A 33 1.10 -9.66 -4.45
N VAL A 34 -0.15 -9.27 -4.28
CA VAL A 34 -1.33 -9.88 -4.91
C VAL A 34 -1.91 -8.90 -5.92
N VAL A 35 -1.98 -9.29 -7.19
CA VAL A 35 -2.62 -8.51 -8.24
C VAL A 35 -4.13 -8.75 -8.19
N LEU A 36 -4.88 -7.66 -8.01
CA LEU A 36 -6.33 -7.68 -7.93
C LEU A 36 -6.94 -7.53 -9.33
N HIS A 37 -8.16 -8.06 -9.50
CA HIS A 37 -8.83 -8.12 -10.81
C HIS A 37 -9.11 -6.75 -11.45
N ASP A 38 -9.07 -5.67 -10.66
CA ASP A 38 -9.33 -4.30 -11.11
C ASP A 38 -8.04 -3.49 -11.38
N GLY A 39 -6.89 -4.18 -11.41
CA GLY A 39 -5.57 -3.59 -11.68
C GLY A 39 -4.92 -2.96 -10.45
N ARG A 40 -5.53 -3.09 -9.27
CA ARG A 40 -4.87 -2.75 -8.00
C ARG A 40 -3.91 -3.84 -7.57
N GLU A 41 -2.95 -3.48 -6.72
CA GLU A 41 -1.96 -4.40 -6.18
C GLU A 41 -1.99 -4.32 -4.66
N ALA A 42 -2.24 -5.43 -3.98
CA ALA A 42 -2.12 -5.51 -2.54
C ALA A 42 -0.73 -6.03 -2.16
N VAL A 43 0.07 -5.20 -1.51
CA VAL A 43 1.40 -5.55 -1.04
C VAL A 43 1.32 -5.87 0.44
N TRP A 44 1.55 -7.13 0.77
CA TRP A 44 1.53 -7.70 2.11
C TRP A 44 2.92 -7.78 2.70
N ASP A 45 2.99 -7.28 3.93
CA ASP A 45 4.17 -7.11 4.79
C ASP A 45 5.45 -6.64 4.07
N THR A 46 5.72 -5.37 4.28
CA THR A 46 6.96 -4.70 3.91
C THR A 46 7.55 -3.92 5.08
N ASP A 47 7.25 -4.21 6.35
CA ASP A 47 7.80 -3.47 7.48
C ASP A 47 7.96 -4.40 8.70
N ASP A 48 8.96 -4.17 9.57
CA ASP A 48 9.29 -5.03 10.75
C ASP A 48 8.18 -5.09 11.84
N THR A 49 6.92 -4.85 11.49
CA THR A 49 5.78 -4.99 12.38
C THR A 49 5.49 -6.48 12.58
N ALA A 50 5.33 -6.88 13.84
CA ALA A 50 5.05 -8.25 14.24
C ALA A 50 3.62 -8.70 13.85
N SER A 51 2.99 -8.11 12.84
CA SER A 51 1.62 -8.40 12.46
C SER A 51 1.40 -8.16 10.96
N LEU A 52 0.61 -9.04 10.36
CA LEU A 52 0.28 -9.08 8.96
C LEU A 52 -0.66 -7.91 8.60
N GLU A 53 -0.21 -7.08 7.65
CA GLU A 53 -0.95 -5.95 7.10
C GLU A 53 -0.65 -5.78 5.60
N ALA A 54 -1.47 -5.00 4.90
CA ALA A 54 -1.30 -4.79 3.47
C ALA A 54 -1.57 -3.35 3.04
N GLN A 55 -0.78 -2.86 2.09
CA GLN A 55 -1.08 -1.63 1.36
C GLN A 55 -1.68 -1.98 0.00
N VAL A 56 -2.77 -1.31 -0.36
CA VAL A 56 -3.41 -1.48 -1.67
C VAL A 56 -3.05 -0.29 -2.55
N MET A 57 -2.30 -0.58 -3.60
CA MET A 57 -1.74 0.38 -4.54
C MET A 57 -2.51 0.34 -5.86
N ARG A 58 -2.52 1.47 -6.56
CA ARG A 58 -2.96 1.57 -7.96
C ARG A 58 -2.07 2.57 -8.66
N ASP A 59 -1.41 2.16 -9.73
CA ASP A 59 -0.51 3.02 -10.52
C ASP A 59 0.54 3.75 -9.65
N GLY A 60 1.06 3.05 -8.63
CA GLY A 60 2.03 3.60 -7.67
C GLY A 60 1.45 4.53 -6.59
N MET A 61 0.13 4.76 -6.56
CA MET A 61 -0.55 5.53 -5.51
C MET A 61 -1.27 4.62 -4.51
N LEU A 62 -1.16 4.93 -3.22
CA LEU A 62 -1.90 4.24 -2.16
C LEU A 62 -3.40 4.57 -2.26
N VAL A 63 -4.23 3.54 -2.47
CA VAL A 63 -5.69 3.66 -2.62
C VAL A 63 -6.48 2.95 -1.52
N GLY A 64 -5.81 2.17 -0.68
CA GLY A 64 -6.42 1.48 0.46
C GLY A 64 -5.39 0.73 1.29
N PHE A 65 -5.84 0.10 2.36
CA PHE A 65 -5.00 -0.80 3.15
C PHE A 65 -5.87 -1.84 3.83
N VAL A 66 -5.28 -3.01 4.11
CA VAL A 66 -5.84 -3.99 5.03
C VAL A 66 -5.21 -3.71 6.40
N PRO A 67 -6.01 -3.41 7.44
CA PRO A 67 -5.46 -3.13 8.76
C PRO A 67 -4.72 -4.36 9.28
N CYS A 68 -3.80 -4.13 10.20
CA CYS A 68 -3.16 -5.17 10.99
C CYS A 68 -4.18 -6.21 11.47
N VAL A 69 -3.92 -7.47 11.11
CA VAL A 69 -4.71 -8.61 11.56
C VAL A 69 -4.26 -8.96 12.98
N GLU A 70 -5.14 -8.81 13.96
CA GLU A 70 -4.82 -9.07 15.36
C GLU A 70 -4.37 -10.52 15.59
N GLY A 71 -3.28 -10.72 16.33
CA GLY A 71 -2.70 -12.04 16.61
C GLY A 71 -1.92 -12.68 15.46
N SER A 72 -1.76 -11.98 14.33
CA SER A 72 -1.11 -12.53 13.13
C SER A 72 0.41 -12.69 13.21
N GLY A 73 1.05 -12.20 14.27
CA GLY A 73 2.49 -12.35 14.48
C GLY A 73 2.95 -13.81 14.63
N ASP A 74 2.07 -14.65 15.19
CA ASP A 74 2.34 -16.07 15.43
C ASP A 74 1.70 -16.97 14.37
N PHE A 75 1.15 -16.40 13.30
CA PHE A 75 0.53 -17.21 12.25
C PHE A 75 1.54 -18.14 11.61
N ASP A 76 1.12 -19.39 11.37
CA ASP A 76 1.82 -20.31 10.51
C ASP A 76 1.59 -19.98 9.02
N LEU A 77 2.15 -20.81 8.14
CA LEU A 77 2.02 -20.63 6.69
C LEU A 77 0.56 -20.66 6.24
N ASP A 78 -0.20 -21.66 6.68
CA ASP A 78 -1.59 -21.86 6.24
C ASP A 78 -2.50 -20.74 6.73
N GLN A 79 -2.32 -20.30 7.98
CA GLN A 79 -3.01 -19.15 8.56
C GLN A 79 -2.67 -17.84 7.82
N THR A 80 -1.41 -17.66 7.43
CA THR A 80 -0.98 -16.50 6.63
C THR A 80 -1.67 -16.51 5.27
N VAL A 81 -1.65 -17.65 4.57
CA VAL A 81 -2.26 -17.79 3.25
C VAL A 81 -3.78 -17.61 3.34
N ASP A 82 -4.44 -18.18 4.35
CA ASP A 82 -5.88 -18.01 4.56
C ASP A 82 -6.25 -16.56 4.85
N ALA A 83 -5.49 -15.86 5.70
CA ALA A 83 -5.71 -14.46 5.99
C ALA A 83 -5.61 -13.57 4.74
N ILE A 84 -4.58 -13.78 3.91
CA ILE A 84 -4.38 -13.05 2.65
C ILE A 84 -5.51 -13.37 1.66
N ALA A 85 -5.90 -14.64 1.54
CA ALA A 85 -6.93 -15.06 0.60
C ALA A 85 -8.33 -14.54 0.98
N ARG A 86 -8.62 -14.40 2.28
CA ARG A 86 -9.91 -13.91 2.80
C ARG A 86 -9.99 -12.40 2.97
N ALA A 87 -8.89 -11.69 2.75
CA ALA A 87 -8.86 -10.25 2.97
C ALA A 87 -9.82 -9.51 2.02
N ASP A 88 -10.61 -8.60 2.60
CA ASP A 88 -11.49 -7.74 1.82
C ASP A 88 -10.70 -6.55 1.26
N TYR A 89 -10.19 -6.71 0.03
CA TYR A 89 -9.48 -5.65 -0.69
C TYR A 89 -10.41 -4.56 -1.26
N SER A 90 -11.73 -4.70 -1.13
CA SER A 90 -12.68 -3.77 -1.76
C SER A 90 -12.82 -2.44 -0.99
N ARG A 91 -12.40 -2.39 0.28
CA ARG A 91 -12.57 -1.21 1.14
C ARG A 91 -11.34 -0.30 1.13
N PRO A 92 -11.44 0.97 0.71
CA PRO A 92 -10.40 1.96 0.98
C PRO A 92 -10.46 2.34 2.46
N VAL A 93 -9.32 2.37 3.17
CA VAL A 93 -9.31 2.92 4.54
C VAL A 93 -8.55 4.24 4.58
N ALA A 94 -9.07 5.23 3.86
CA ALA A 94 -8.96 6.63 4.25
C ALA A 94 -10.40 7.14 4.42
N ARG A 95 -10.71 7.81 5.53
CA ARG A 95 -12.09 8.24 5.84
C ARG A 95 -12.23 9.76 5.69
N GLU A 96 -13.25 10.16 4.93
CA GLU A 96 -13.63 11.56 4.70
C GLU A 96 -14.11 12.21 6.01
N ARG A 97 -13.76 13.48 6.22
CA ARG A 97 -14.34 14.29 7.30
C ARG A 97 -15.70 14.84 6.83
N PRO A 98 -16.73 14.90 7.70
CA PRO A 98 -18.02 15.52 7.36
C PRO A 98 -17.90 16.98 6.91
N THR A 99 -16.79 17.65 7.22
CA THR A 99 -16.50 19.01 6.77
C THR A 99 -15.00 19.13 6.50
N ALA A 100 -14.67 19.84 5.43
CA ALA A 100 -13.30 20.23 5.13
C ALA A 100 -12.71 21.06 6.30
N PRO A 101 -11.43 20.89 6.63
CA PRO A 101 -10.79 21.77 7.59
C PRO A 101 -10.87 23.22 7.08
N PRO A 102 -11.07 24.20 7.98
CA PRO A 102 -11.08 25.60 7.59
C PRO A 102 -9.77 25.94 6.87
N PRO A 103 -9.82 26.78 5.82
CA PRO A 103 -8.64 27.10 5.03
C PRO A 103 -7.56 27.73 5.92
N SER A 104 -6.33 27.20 5.84
CA SER A 104 -5.16 27.77 6.49
C SER A 104 -4.54 28.88 5.65
N ALA A 105 -3.55 29.57 6.20
CA ALA A 105 -2.74 30.50 5.42
C ALA A 105 -2.23 29.82 4.13
N PRO A 106 -2.32 30.49 2.98
CA PRO A 106 -1.90 29.91 1.72
C PRO A 106 -0.40 29.62 1.75
N LEU A 107 -0.02 28.44 1.27
CA LEU A 107 1.39 28.08 1.11
C LEU A 107 2.02 28.94 0.00
N PRO A 108 3.33 29.26 0.10
CA PRO A 108 4.05 29.87 -0.99
C PRO A 108 3.91 29.04 -2.26
N ARG A 109 3.65 29.74 -3.36
CA ARG A 109 3.58 29.13 -4.68
C ARG A 109 4.90 28.42 -5.01
N GLU A 110 4.84 27.13 -5.29
CA GLU A 110 5.99 26.37 -5.79
C GLU A 110 6.48 26.97 -7.13
N GLY A 111 7.81 26.98 -7.33
CA GLY A 111 8.45 27.44 -8.57
C GLY A 111 9.26 28.74 -8.49
N GLY A 112 9.36 29.39 -7.32
CA GLY A 112 10.35 30.43 -7.02
C GLY A 112 10.62 31.46 -8.14
N LEU A 113 11.88 31.87 -8.31
CA LEU A 113 12.30 32.89 -9.29
C LEU A 113 11.92 32.55 -10.75
N PHE A 114 11.79 31.27 -11.10
CA PHE A 114 11.43 30.84 -12.45
C PHE A 114 10.01 31.25 -12.84
N ARG A 115 9.06 31.21 -11.89
CA ARG A 115 7.69 31.71 -12.12
C ARG A 115 7.68 33.24 -12.30
N ARG A 116 8.51 33.96 -11.54
CA ARG A 116 8.64 35.43 -11.62
C ARG A 116 9.31 35.90 -12.92
N PHE A 117 10.20 35.10 -13.49
CA PHE A 117 10.89 35.40 -14.75
C PHE A 117 10.00 35.21 -15.98
N LEU A 118 9.11 34.21 -15.96
CA LEU A 118 8.18 33.90 -17.05
C LEU A 118 6.88 34.70 -16.99
N GLY A 119 6.41 35.09 -15.81
CA GLY A 119 5.17 35.86 -15.63
C GLY A 119 5.25 37.32 -16.11
N GLY A 120 6.46 37.81 -16.40
CA GLY A 120 6.70 39.22 -16.70
C GLY A 120 6.31 40.13 -15.52
N PHE A 121 6.74 41.39 -15.54
CA PHE A 121 6.42 42.39 -14.51
C PHE A 121 4.92 42.82 -14.50
N ARG A 122 3.97 41.89 -14.72
CA ARG A 122 2.52 42.12 -14.75
C ARG A 122 1.71 41.34 -13.71
N GLU A 123 2.34 40.69 -12.74
CA GLU A 123 1.61 40.29 -11.52
C GLU A 123 1.56 41.49 -10.57
N ARG A 124 0.51 42.31 -10.71
CA ARG A 124 -0.07 43.08 -9.60
C ARG A 124 -1.20 42.28 -8.99
#